data_AF-A0A290SDT5-F1
#
_entry.id   AF-A0A290SDT5-F1
#
_cell.length_a   1.000
_cell.length_b   1.000
_cell.length_c   1.000
_cell.angle_alpha   90.00
_cell.angle_beta   90.00
_cell.angle_gamma   90.00
#
_symmetry.space_group_name_H-M   'P 1'
#
loop_
_entity.id
_entity.type
_entity.pdbx_description
1 polymer ?
#
loop_
_entity_poly.entity_id
_entity_poly.type
_entity_poly.pdbx_seq_one_letter_code
_entity_poly.pdbx_strand_id
1 'polypeptide(L)'
;MSDNEFDNFNKASEAIRDVLFMYKTLIEYSGLYDDFGSEDGKFEPEIFIDCKASDYCIDEDDARLLHEGSAIKLICSVFQAWSQGGYPVSYSQAAEKARNILENGSISHMPELETTLKVALSSCEDAQPHFKVVYEKYVKSYFKSLVG
;
A
#
# COMPACT_ATOMS: atom_id res chain seq x y z
N MET A 1 8.62 -27.12 -7.71
CA MET A 1 7.72 -26.33 -6.85
C MET A 1 6.80 -27.32 -6.14
N SER A 2 6.80 -27.30 -4.81
CA SER A 2 5.89 -28.05 -3.95
C SER A 2 4.50 -27.40 -3.94
N ASP A 3 3.48 -28.12 -3.44
CA ASP A 3 2.12 -27.59 -3.34
C ASP A 3 2.07 -26.29 -2.51
N ASN A 4 2.86 -26.21 -1.42
CA ASN A 4 2.94 -25.00 -0.59
C ASN A 4 3.62 -23.82 -1.31
N GLU A 5 4.67 -24.09 -2.09
CA GLU A 5 5.32 -23.06 -2.92
C GLU A 5 4.37 -22.57 -4.03
N PHE A 6 3.56 -23.45 -4.61
CA PHE A 6 2.54 -23.08 -5.59
C PHE A 6 1.43 -22.23 -4.99
N ASP A 7 0.95 -22.57 -3.79
CA ASP A 7 -0.04 -21.78 -3.08
C ASP A 7 0.48 -20.38 -2.72
N ASN A 8 1.73 -20.26 -2.28
CA ASN A 8 2.33 -18.96 -1.98
C ASN A 8 2.52 -18.12 -3.26
N PHE A 9 2.99 -18.73 -4.34
CA PHE A 9 3.10 -18.06 -5.64
C PHE A 9 1.74 -17.52 -6.12
N ASN A 10 0.67 -18.31 -6.01
CA ASN A 10 -0.66 -17.87 -6.38
C ASN A 10 -1.15 -16.72 -5.51
N LYS A 11 -0.92 -16.75 -4.19
CA LYS A 11 -1.27 -15.66 -3.28
C LYS A 11 -0.57 -14.35 -3.67
N ALA A 12 0.74 -14.40 -3.96
CA ALA A 12 1.47 -13.23 -4.40
C ALA A 12 0.98 -12.74 -5.77
N SER A 13 0.69 -13.64 -6.71
CA SER A 13 0.14 -13.28 -8.02
C SER A 13 -1.21 -12.57 -7.93
N GLU A 14 -2.10 -13.04 -7.04
CA GLU A 14 -3.38 -12.38 -6.77
C GLU A 14 -3.20 -11.01 -6.11
N ALA A 15 -2.28 -10.90 -5.15
CA ALA A 15 -1.95 -9.64 -4.51
C ALA A 15 -1.36 -8.61 -5.50
N ILE A 16 -0.46 -9.02 -6.39
CA ILE A 16 0.09 -8.17 -7.45
C ILE A 16 -1.03 -7.67 -8.37
N ARG A 17 -1.92 -8.56 -8.81
CA ARG A 17 -3.09 -8.17 -9.61
C ARG A 17 -3.92 -7.10 -8.90
N ASP A 18 -4.20 -7.28 -7.62
CA ASP A 18 -5.01 -6.35 -6.83
C ASP A 18 -4.29 -5.00 -6.63
N VAL A 19 -2.97 -5.00 -6.40
CA VAL A 19 -2.13 -3.78 -6.38
C VAL A 19 -2.17 -3.05 -7.72
N LEU A 20 -2.05 -3.76 -8.83
CA LEU A 20 -2.10 -3.17 -10.17
C LEU A 20 -3.47 -2.57 -10.48
N PHE A 21 -4.54 -3.24 -10.05
CA PHE A 21 -5.90 -2.72 -10.20
C PHE A 21 -6.08 -1.44 -9.36
N MET A 22 -5.62 -1.46 -8.10
CA MET A 22 -5.56 -0.28 -7.25
C MET A 22 -4.78 0.88 -7.92
N TYR A 23 -3.59 0.61 -8.45
CA TYR A 23 -2.77 1.62 -9.13
C TYR A 23 -3.46 2.20 -10.35
N LYS A 24 -4.12 1.36 -11.16
CA LYS A 24 -4.95 1.82 -12.29
C LYS A 24 -6.04 2.78 -11.81
N THR A 25 -6.75 2.44 -10.73
CA THR A 25 -7.77 3.32 -10.16
C THR A 25 -7.16 4.65 -9.70
N LEU A 26 -6.05 4.63 -8.96
CA LEU A 26 -5.33 5.84 -8.56
C LEU A 26 -4.94 6.74 -9.75
N ILE A 27 -4.59 6.15 -10.90
CA ILE A 27 -4.36 6.91 -12.14
C ILE A 27 -5.64 7.57 -12.65
N GLU A 28 -6.77 6.85 -12.67
CA GLU A 28 -8.07 7.39 -13.10
C GLU A 28 -8.53 8.56 -12.23
N TYR A 29 -8.28 8.51 -10.92
CA TYR A 29 -8.56 9.61 -9.98
C TYR A 29 -7.48 10.71 -9.96
N SER A 30 -6.36 10.53 -10.67
CA SER A 30 -5.23 11.46 -10.71
C SER A 30 -4.59 11.77 -9.36
N GLY A 31 -4.64 10.84 -8.40
CA GLY A 31 -4.09 11.02 -7.05
C GLY A 31 -4.44 9.88 -6.10
N LEU A 32 -3.86 9.93 -4.89
CA LEU A 32 -4.43 9.18 -3.76
C LEU A 32 -5.76 9.83 -3.37
N TYR A 33 -6.76 9.02 -3.05
CA TYR A 33 -8.10 9.48 -2.70
C TYR A 33 -8.61 8.71 -1.47
N ASP A 34 -9.63 9.28 -0.84
CA ASP A 34 -10.23 8.86 0.43
C ASP A 34 -11.50 8.02 0.26
N ASP A 35 -11.92 7.76 -0.97
CA ASP A 35 -13.05 6.89 -1.31
C ASP A 35 -12.57 5.51 -1.79
N PHE A 36 -11.56 4.97 -1.10
CA PHE A 36 -11.02 3.62 -1.39
C PHE A 36 -12.02 2.56 -0.92
N GLY A 37 -12.95 2.16 -1.77
CA GLY A 37 -13.90 1.10 -1.49
C GLY A 37 -13.27 -0.29 -1.58
N SER A 38 -13.69 -1.06 -2.58
CA SER A 38 -13.36 -2.48 -2.78
C SER A 38 -12.31 -2.73 -3.86
N GLU A 39 -11.60 -1.68 -4.30
CA GLU A 39 -10.70 -1.72 -5.46
C GLU A 39 -9.37 -2.44 -5.17
N ASP A 40 -9.19 -2.99 -3.97
CA ASP A 40 -8.06 -3.83 -3.57
C ASP A 40 -8.42 -5.33 -3.40
N GLY A 41 -9.65 -5.73 -3.72
CA GLY A 41 -10.04 -7.14 -3.71
C GLY A 41 -9.88 -7.81 -2.35
N LYS A 42 -8.97 -8.80 -2.26
CA LYS A 42 -8.63 -9.51 -1.01
C LYS A 42 -7.22 -9.22 -0.54
N PHE A 43 -6.62 -8.15 -1.05
CA PHE A 43 -5.24 -7.79 -0.75
C PHE A 43 -5.08 -7.43 0.73
N GLU A 44 -4.24 -8.18 1.44
CA GLU A 44 -3.92 -7.93 2.84
C GLU A 44 -2.52 -7.29 2.94
N PRO A 45 -2.41 -5.96 3.04
CA PRO A 45 -1.11 -5.26 2.94
C PRO A 45 -0.12 -5.66 4.04
N GLU A 46 -0.61 -6.08 5.21
CA GLU A 46 0.24 -6.49 6.33
C GLU A 46 1.02 -7.77 6.06
N ILE A 47 0.54 -8.64 5.16
CA ILE A 47 1.25 -9.87 4.76
C ILE A 47 2.45 -9.54 3.87
N PHE A 48 2.33 -8.48 3.07
CA PHE A 48 3.20 -8.20 1.94
C PHE A 48 4.06 -6.96 2.13
N ILE A 49 3.91 -6.21 3.23
CA ILE A 49 4.64 -4.96 3.45
C ILE A 49 6.16 -5.14 3.51
N ASP A 50 6.64 -6.30 4.01
CA ASP A 50 8.05 -6.63 4.20
C ASP A 50 8.38 -8.09 3.84
N CYS A 51 7.56 -8.70 2.98
CA CYS A 51 7.72 -10.09 2.58
C CYS A 51 9.03 -10.32 1.79
N LYS A 52 9.61 -11.52 1.86
CA LYS A 52 10.75 -11.89 1.01
C LYS A 52 10.26 -12.52 -0.28
N ALA A 53 10.90 -12.17 -1.40
CA ALA A 53 10.63 -12.77 -2.72
C ALA A 53 10.67 -14.31 -2.68
N SER A 54 11.64 -14.86 -1.93
CA SER A 54 11.80 -16.31 -1.73
C SER A 54 10.61 -17.00 -1.07
N ASP A 55 9.90 -16.32 -0.17
CA ASP A 55 8.80 -16.91 0.59
C ASP A 55 7.57 -17.15 -0.30
N TYR A 56 7.51 -16.43 -1.43
CA TYR A 56 6.41 -16.43 -2.39
C TYR A 56 6.80 -16.91 -3.79
N CYS A 57 8.04 -17.35 -3.99
CA CYS A 57 8.56 -17.81 -5.28
C CYS A 57 8.38 -16.77 -6.41
N ILE A 58 8.50 -15.49 -6.07
CA ILE A 58 8.46 -14.34 -7.00
C ILE A 58 9.86 -13.72 -7.14
N ASP A 59 10.02 -12.77 -8.05
CA ASP A 59 11.27 -12.01 -8.16
C ASP A 59 11.28 -10.77 -7.23
N GLU A 60 12.43 -10.09 -7.17
CA GLU A 60 12.62 -8.92 -6.30
C GLU A 60 11.85 -7.69 -6.78
N ASP A 61 11.52 -7.60 -8.06
CA ASP A 61 10.74 -6.48 -8.61
C ASP A 61 9.26 -6.64 -8.22
N ASP A 62 8.73 -7.87 -8.29
CA ASP A 62 7.40 -8.23 -7.80
C ASP A 62 7.29 -8.04 -6.28
N ALA A 63 8.30 -8.45 -5.51
CA ALA A 63 8.34 -8.22 -4.07
C ALA A 63 8.35 -6.71 -3.76
N ARG A 64 9.15 -5.91 -4.48
CA ARG A 64 9.15 -4.44 -4.33
C ARG A 64 7.78 -3.83 -4.65
N LEU A 65 7.11 -4.28 -5.71
CA LEU A 65 5.76 -3.82 -6.06
C LEU A 65 4.76 -4.14 -4.93
N LEU A 66 4.87 -5.33 -4.34
CA LEU A 66 4.05 -5.72 -3.19
C LEU A 66 4.32 -4.86 -1.95
N HIS A 67 5.59 -4.54 -1.66
CA HIS A 67 5.97 -3.66 -0.55
C HIS A 67 5.36 -2.27 -0.73
N GLU A 68 5.61 -1.64 -1.88
CA GLU A 68 5.15 -0.29 -2.21
C GLU A 68 3.62 -0.23 -2.28
N GLY A 69 2.99 -1.22 -2.92
CA GLY A 69 1.54 -1.35 -2.99
C GLY A 69 0.91 -1.49 -1.61
N SER A 70 1.51 -2.29 -0.72
CA SER A 70 1.03 -2.47 0.66
C SER A 70 1.04 -1.15 1.44
N ALA A 71 2.15 -0.42 1.35
CA ALA A 71 2.29 0.87 2.01
C ALA A 71 1.28 1.92 1.48
N ILE A 72 1.10 1.99 0.16
CA ILE A 72 0.13 2.90 -0.46
C ILE A 72 -1.29 2.54 -0.04
N LYS A 73 -1.65 1.24 -0.02
CA LYS A 73 -2.96 0.81 0.46
C LYS A 73 -3.20 1.24 1.90
N LEU A 74 -2.23 1.07 2.80
CA LEU A 74 -2.33 1.54 4.19
C LEU A 74 -2.54 3.05 4.28
N ILE A 75 -1.80 3.84 3.49
CA ILE A 75 -1.96 5.30 3.43
C ILE A 75 -3.38 5.68 2.97
N CYS A 76 -3.86 5.08 1.88
CA CYS A 76 -5.22 5.29 1.37
C CYS A 76 -6.30 4.90 2.39
N SER A 77 -6.14 3.77 3.09
CA SER A 77 -7.08 3.34 4.13
C SER A 77 -7.10 4.27 5.34
N VAL A 78 -5.95 4.84 5.74
CA VAL A 78 -5.90 5.89 6.77
C VAL A 78 -6.60 7.15 6.27
N PHE A 79 -6.37 7.55 5.02
CA PHE A 79 -7.03 8.72 4.43
C PHE A 79 -8.56 8.57 4.38
N GLN A 80 -9.05 7.40 3.97
CA GLN A 80 -10.48 7.06 4.02
C GLN A 80 -11.05 7.09 5.43
N ALA A 81 -10.30 6.64 6.44
CA ALA A 81 -10.78 6.70 7.82
C ALA A 81 -11.01 8.15 8.29
N TRP A 82 -10.22 9.11 7.79
CA TRP A 82 -10.46 10.53 8.03
C TRP A 82 -11.74 11.03 7.35
N SER A 83 -11.98 10.64 6.09
CA SER A 83 -13.13 11.13 5.32
C SER A 83 -14.48 10.63 5.83
N GLN A 84 -14.51 9.42 6.41
CA GLN A 84 -15.73 8.82 6.98
C GLN A 84 -16.12 9.38 8.36
N GLY A 85 -15.56 10.52 8.77
CA GLY A 85 -15.89 11.18 10.04
C GLY A 85 -15.25 10.51 11.26
N GLY A 86 -14.21 9.69 11.06
CA GLY A 86 -13.43 9.06 12.11
C GLY A 86 -12.54 10.08 12.83
N TYR A 87 -13.13 11.01 13.58
CA TYR A 87 -12.38 11.94 14.42
C TYR A 87 -12.44 11.52 15.90
N PRO A 88 -11.30 11.22 16.55
CA PRO A 88 -9.97 11.03 15.95
C PRO A 88 -9.85 9.67 15.23
N VAL A 89 -8.98 9.60 14.22
CA VAL A 89 -8.68 8.37 13.45
C VAL A 89 -8.12 7.24 14.34
N SER A 90 -7.82 7.56 15.61
CA SER A 90 -7.40 6.64 16.66
C SER A 90 -8.18 5.34 16.76
N TYR A 91 -9.46 5.33 16.37
CA TYR A 91 -10.34 4.18 16.54
C TYR A 91 -10.63 3.38 15.27
N SER A 92 -10.05 3.73 14.12
CA SER A 92 -10.25 2.92 12.91
C SER A 92 -9.28 1.74 12.87
N GLN A 93 -9.77 0.59 12.39
CA GLN A 93 -8.94 -0.60 12.19
C GLN A 93 -7.76 -0.32 11.24
N ALA A 94 -7.97 0.52 10.22
CA ALA A 94 -6.90 0.94 9.32
C ALA A 94 -5.78 1.68 10.05
N ALA A 95 -6.13 2.57 10.99
CA ALA A 95 -5.15 3.30 11.77
C ALA A 95 -4.39 2.41 12.76
N GLU A 96 -5.07 1.45 13.37
CA GLU A 96 -4.43 0.46 14.25
C GLU A 96 -3.40 -0.38 13.48
N LYS A 97 -3.79 -0.93 12.33
CA LYS A 97 -2.89 -1.68 11.44
C LYS A 97 -1.68 -0.85 11.02
N ALA A 98 -1.91 0.38 10.57
CA ALA A 98 -0.83 1.30 10.19
C ALA A 98 0.12 1.60 11.37
N ARG A 99 -0.38 1.78 12.60
CA ARG A 99 0.47 1.93 13.79
C ARG A 99 1.31 0.70 14.05
N ASN A 100 0.71 -0.48 13.99
CA ASN A 100 1.44 -1.74 14.20
C ASN A 100 2.61 -1.90 13.21
N ILE A 101 2.38 -1.58 11.93
CA ILE A 101 3.40 -1.59 10.87
C ILE A 101 4.53 -0.57 11.12
N LEU A 102 4.22 0.56 11.75
CA LEU A 102 5.25 1.55 12.11
C LEU A 102 6.03 1.13 13.36
N GLU A 103 5.35 0.58 14.35
CA GLU A 103 5.93 0.17 15.64
C GLU A 103 6.84 -1.06 15.50
N ASN A 104 6.48 -2.01 14.64
CA ASN A 104 7.28 -3.20 14.38
C ASN A 104 8.44 -2.95 13.39
N GLY A 105 8.47 -1.79 12.74
CA GLY A 105 9.50 -1.41 11.77
C GLY A 105 9.38 -2.07 10.40
N SER A 106 8.28 -2.77 10.09
CA SER A 106 8.11 -3.48 8.82
C SER A 106 8.24 -2.56 7.60
N ILE A 107 7.81 -1.31 7.69
CA ILE A 107 7.92 -0.33 6.59
C ILE A 107 9.27 0.41 6.53
N SER A 108 10.21 0.18 7.46
CA SER A 108 11.42 1.02 7.61
C SER A 108 12.36 1.01 6.41
N HIS A 109 12.23 0.02 5.53
CA HIS A 109 12.98 -0.07 4.27
C HIS A 109 12.43 0.89 3.18
N MET A 110 11.27 1.53 3.41
CA MET A 110 10.65 2.52 2.54
C MET A 110 10.43 3.86 3.28
N PRO A 111 11.50 4.62 3.59
CA PRO A 111 11.46 5.75 4.53
C PRO A 111 10.49 6.88 4.14
N GLU A 112 10.27 7.11 2.85
CA GLU A 112 9.34 8.13 2.38
C GLU A 112 7.87 7.73 2.57
N LEU A 113 7.55 6.45 2.34
CA LEU A 113 6.22 5.89 2.58
C LEU A 113 5.95 5.78 4.09
N GLU A 114 6.96 5.37 4.87
CA GLU A 114 6.92 5.40 6.33
C GLU A 114 6.61 6.81 6.87
N THR A 115 7.32 7.82 6.36
CA THR A 115 7.10 9.23 6.76
C THR A 115 5.69 9.66 6.39
N THR A 116 5.23 9.36 5.18
CA THR A 116 3.87 9.70 4.74
C THR A 116 2.81 9.05 5.62
N LEU A 117 2.98 7.77 5.96
CA LEU A 117 2.06 7.05 6.83
C LEU A 117 2.03 7.63 8.26
N LYS A 118 3.19 8.00 8.81
CA LYS A 118 3.31 8.69 10.11
C LYS A 118 2.56 10.03 10.13
N VAL A 119 2.74 10.85 9.09
CA VAL A 119 2.03 12.13 8.97
C VAL A 119 0.52 11.89 8.80
N ALA A 120 0.12 10.96 7.92
CA ALA A 120 -1.28 10.62 7.68
C ALA A 120 -2.03 10.15 8.94
N LEU A 121 -1.36 9.40 9.82
CA LEU A 121 -1.95 8.99 11.10
C LEU A 121 -2.14 10.15 12.09
N SER A 122 -1.35 11.21 11.95
CA SER A 122 -1.34 12.35 12.87
C SER A 122 -2.28 13.46 12.40
N SER A 123 -2.28 13.75 11.10
CA SER A 123 -3.03 14.87 10.50
C SER A 123 -3.24 14.61 9.01
N CYS A 124 -4.50 14.52 8.58
CA CYS A 124 -4.83 14.39 7.17
C CYS A 124 -4.42 15.63 6.38
N GLU A 125 -4.57 16.83 6.97
CA GLU A 125 -4.23 18.11 6.33
C GLU A 125 -2.72 18.18 6.04
N ASP A 126 -1.89 17.83 7.02
CA ASP A 126 -0.44 17.84 6.86
C ASP A 126 0.05 16.73 5.91
N ALA A 127 -0.73 15.65 5.74
CA ALA A 127 -0.39 14.54 4.85
C ALA A 127 -0.72 14.81 3.38
N GLN A 128 -1.65 15.71 3.06
CA GLN A 128 -2.06 15.99 1.67
C GLN A 128 -0.89 16.33 0.72
N PRO A 129 0.10 17.16 1.10
CA PRO A 129 1.26 17.42 0.25
C PRO A 129 2.07 16.14 -0.06
N HIS A 130 2.17 15.22 0.90
CA HIS A 130 2.88 13.96 0.75
C HIS A 130 2.15 12.99 -0.18
N PHE A 131 0.81 12.99 -0.16
CA PHE A 131 0.01 12.11 -1.03
C PHE A 131 0.30 12.34 -2.52
N LYS A 132 0.46 13.60 -2.93
CA LYS A 132 0.82 13.93 -4.31
C LYS A 132 2.20 13.38 -4.68
N VAL A 133 3.19 13.54 -3.79
CA VAL A 133 4.55 13.05 -4.02
C VAL A 133 4.56 11.52 -4.14
N VAL A 134 3.88 10.83 -3.22
CA VAL A 134 3.74 9.37 -3.25
C VAL A 134 3.08 8.90 -4.54
N TYR A 135 1.97 9.52 -4.92
CA TYR A 135 1.27 9.18 -6.16
C TYR A 135 2.16 9.36 -7.41
N GLU A 136 2.86 10.49 -7.53
CA GLU A 136 3.74 10.74 -8.67
C GLU A 136 4.93 9.78 -8.71
N LYS A 137 5.55 9.52 -7.56
CA LYS A 137 6.76 8.71 -7.46
C LYS A 137 6.49 7.22 -7.64
N TYR A 138 5.49 6.67 -6.95
CA TYR A 138 5.31 5.22 -6.88
C TYR A 138 4.26 4.70 -7.87
N VAL A 139 3.14 5.43 -8.05
CA VAL A 139 2.05 4.97 -8.94
C VAL A 139 2.33 5.37 -10.38
N LYS A 140 2.53 6.66 -10.65
CA LYS A 140 2.76 7.13 -12.03
C LYS A 140 4.07 6.62 -12.61
N SER A 141 5.14 6.60 -11.82
CA SER A 141 6.44 6.16 -12.34
C SER A 141 6.46 4.67 -12.65
N TYR A 142 5.72 3.83 -11.89
CA TYR A 142 5.57 2.41 -12.19
C TYR A 142 5.03 2.18 -13.62
N PHE A 143 3.92 2.81 -13.99
CA PHE A 143 3.40 2.67 -15.36
C PHE A 143 4.28 3.31 -16.41
N LYS A 144 4.95 4.43 -16.08
CA LYS A 144 5.93 5.04 -17.00
C LYS A 144 7.10 4.11 -17.30
N SER A 145 7.59 3.35 -16.33
CA SER A 145 8.69 2.40 -16.56
C SER A 145 8.30 1.20 -17.42
N LEU A 146 7.00 0.89 -17.56
CA LEU A 146 6.53 -0.22 -18.40
C LEU A 146 6.46 0.13 -19.89
N VAL A 147 6.39 1.42 -20.23
CA VAL A 147 6.27 1.91 -21.62
C VAL A 147 7.54 2.63 -22.11
N GLY A 148 8.58 2.65 -21.26
CA GLY A 148 9.87 3.32 -21.49
C GLY A 148 10.92 2.42 -22.10
#